data_AF-E6V9S7-F1
#
_entry.id   AF-E6V9S7-F1
#
_cell.length_a   1.000
_cell.length_b   1.000
_cell.length_c   1.000
_cell.angle_alpha   90.00
_cell.angle_beta   90.00
_cell.angle_gamma   90.00
#
_symmetry.space_group_name_H-M   'P 1'
#
loop_
_entity.id
_entity.type
_entity.pdbx_description
1 polymer ?
#
loop_
_entity_poly.entity_id
_entity_poly.type
_entity_poly.pdbx_seq_one_letter_code
_entity_poly.pdbx_strand_id
1 'polypeptide(L)'
;MASRKPAKKHAPASKKTTTKPAAAKKAAGAPARKKAPPAKATKKKPARPVRPAPASQPAQLVVTDLQQRFVDEYLVDLNGTQAAIRAGYSPDSARQMASENLSKPYIQAAIAAARKLQQERTQVDADRVVTEAWNIMLADPRELVQVKVGCCRHCWGEGFKFQRTIGEFNHDQEQHALKAGSLADFDEKGGIGFDPLKPPHPSCPDCGGDGHARTVLADTRRLSPRAIALYAGAKMTKFGIEIAMHDKGAAMEKLFKHLGLYEKDNQQKTDPLAALLHSIANGNGNGFRPVANDPETPEAPTGPNSLMPREDIDDGRPG
;
A
#
# COMPACT_ATOMS: atom_id res chain seq x y z
N MET A 1 -32.87 56.75 -16.20
CA MET A 1 -31.71 56.09 -16.86
C MET A 1 -31.45 54.76 -16.19
N ALA A 2 -31.12 53.74 -16.98
CA ALA A 2 -31.32 52.32 -16.68
C ALA A 2 -30.45 51.77 -15.53
N SER A 3 -31.10 51.07 -14.59
CA SER A 3 -30.47 50.24 -13.56
C SER A 3 -29.85 48.99 -14.19
N ARG A 4 -28.52 48.93 -14.27
CA ARG A 4 -27.79 47.72 -14.67
C ARG A 4 -27.71 46.74 -13.50
N LYS A 5 -28.40 45.60 -13.61
CA LYS A 5 -28.24 44.42 -12.74
C LYS A 5 -26.87 43.76 -12.96
N PRO A 6 -26.21 43.23 -11.92
CA PRO A 6 -24.97 42.47 -12.06
C PRO A 6 -25.23 41.05 -12.58
N ALA A 7 -24.39 40.61 -13.52
CA ALA A 7 -24.44 39.31 -14.17
C ALA A 7 -24.12 38.16 -13.20
N LYS A 8 -24.97 37.13 -13.18
CA LYS A 8 -24.75 35.86 -12.48
C LYS A 8 -23.58 35.11 -13.13
N LYS A 9 -22.58 34.74 -12.33
CA LYS A 9 -21.51 33.81 -12.72
C LYS A 9 -22.10 32.40 -12.84
N HIS A 10 -21.92 31.78 -14.00
CA HIS A 10 -22.29 30.38 -14.24
C HIS A 10 -21.34 29.44 -13.48
N ALA A 11 -21.91 28.52 -12.71
CA ALA A 11 -21.20 27.40 -12.09
C ALA A 11 -20.82 26.36 -13.15
N PRO A 12 -19.62 25.73 -13.08
CA PRO A 12 -19.25 24.67 -14.01
C PRO A 12 -20.04 23.39 -13.74
N ALA A 13 -20.59 22.84 -14.82
CA ALA A 13 -21.42 21.64 -14.83
C ALA A 13 -20.63 20.40 -14.35
N SER A 14 -21.27 19.65 -13.44
CA SER A 14 -20.80 18.37 -12.92
C SER A 14 -20.81 17.31 -14.04
N LYS A 15 -19.64 16.73 -14.36
CA LYS A 15 -19.51 15.61 -15.30
C LYS A 15 -20.13 14.36 -14.68
N LYS A 16 -21.33 13.99 -15.14
CA LYS A 16 -21.92 12.67 -14.88
C LYS A 16 -21.11 11.59 -15.61
N THR A 17 -20.42 10.76 -14.84
CA THR A 17 -19.87 9.47 -15.27
C THR A 17 -21.02 8.53 -15.61
N THR A 18 -21.19 8.22 -16.89
CA THR A 18 -22.09 7.18 -17.36
C THR A 18 -21.42 5.82 -17.18
N THR A 19 -21.70 5.16 -16.06
CA THR A 19 -21.46 3.72 -15.88
C THR A 19 -22.36 2.95 -16.83
N LYS A 20 -21.77 2.32 -17.85
CA LYS A 20 -22.44 1.34 -18.73
C LYS A 20 -22.64 0.03 -17.94
N PRO A 21 -23.87 -0.47 -17.74
CA PRO A 21 -24.08 -1.75 -17.08
C PRO A 21 -23.67 -2.90 -18.01
N ALA A 22 -22.92 -3.85 -17.45
CA ALA A 22 -22.57 -5.11 -18.09
C ALA A 22 -23.84 -5.95 -18.29
N ALA A 23 -24.18 -6.21 -19.56
CA ALA A 23 -25.27 -7.11 -19.91
C ALA A 23 -24.85 -8.57 -19.71
N ALA A 24 -25.67 -9.30 -18.97
CA ALA A 24 -25.59 -10.73 -18.72
C ALA A 24 -25.59 -11.54 -20.04
N LYS A 25 -24.62 -12.45 -20.19
CA LYS A 25 -24.64 -13.45 -21.26
C LYS A 25 -25.56 -14.61 -20.86
N LYS A 26 -26.67 -14.75 -21.60
CA LYS A 26 -27.52 -15.94 -21.60
C LYS A 26 -26.74 -17.15 -22.12
N ALA A 27 -26.92 -18.27 -21.45
CA ALA A 27 -26.55 -19.60 -21.91
C ALA A 27 -27.30 -19.96 -23.20
N ALA A 28 -26.58 -20.49 -24.18
CA ALA A 28 -27.16 -21.11 -25.37
C ALA A 28 -26.34 -22.33 -25.78
N GLY A 29 -26.98 -23.49 -25.65
CA GLY A 29 -26.92 -24.67 -26.52
C GLY A 29 -25.56 -25.16 -27.04
N ALA A 30 -25.14 -26.32 -26.55
CA ALA A 30 -24.13 -27.17 -27.17
C ALA A 30 -24.53 -27.57 -28.61
N PRO A 31 -23.63 -27.49 -29.62
CA PRO A 31 -23.89 -28.09 -30.92
C PRO A 31 -23.54 -29.59 -30.90
N ALA A 32 -24.48 -30.39 -31.40
CA ALA A 32 -24.39 -31.83 -31.54
C ALA A 32 -23.22 -32.25 -32.45
N ARG A 33 -22.39 -33.18 -31.95
CA ARG A 33 -21.35 -33.88 -32.73
C ARG A 33 -22.02 -34.77 -33.80
N LYS A 34 -21.66 -34.54 -35.07
CA LYS A 34 -21.98 -35.47 -36.17
C LYS A 34 -21.15 -36.75 -36.00
N LYS A 35 -21.81 -37.91 -36.09
CA LYS A 35 -21.19 -39.25 -36.03
C LYS A 35 -20.27 -39.47 -37.23
N ALA A 36 -19.03 -39.89 -36.96
CA ALA A 36 -18.11 -40.40 -37.97
C ALA A 36 -18.50 -41.85 -38.37
N PRO A 37 -18.34 -42.24 -39.66
CA PRO A 37 -18.63 -43.59 -40.14
C PRO A 37 -17.59 -44.62 -39.66
N PRO A 38 -17.93 -45.93 -39.63
CA PRO A 38 -17.15 -46.94 -38.93
C PRO A 38 -15.83 -47.30 -39.65
N ALA A 39 -14.82 -47.57 -38.83
CA ALA A 39 -13.47 -47.92 -39.23
C ALA A 39 -13.40 -49.23 -40.03
N LYS A 40 -12.77 -49.19 -41.20
CA LYS A 40 -12.31 -50.39 -41.93
C LYS A 40 -10.95 -50.83 -41.37
N ALA A 41 -10.88 -52.08 -40.94
CA ALA A 41 -9.64 -52.72 -40.50
C ALA A 41 -8.69 -52.95 -41.70
N THR A 42 -7.51 -52.34 -41.66
CA THR A 42 -6.40 -52.61 -42.59
C THR A 42 -5.24 -53.27 -41.85
N LYS A 43 -4.75 -54.38 -42.41
CA LYS A 43 -3.67 -55.21 -41.87
C LYS A 43 -2.28 -54.75 -42.39
N LYS A 44 -1.26 -55.01 -41.53
CA LYS A 44 0.19 -55.26 -41.75
C LYS A 44 1.18 -54.09 -41.78
N LYS A 45 2.27 -54.18 -40.97
CA LYS A 45 3.59 -54.74 -41.37
C LYS A 45 4.57 -54.84 -40.16
N PRO A 46 5.63 -55.70 -40.23
CA PRO A 46 6.48 -56.05 -39.09
C PRO A 46 7.57 -55.00 -38.80
N ALA A 47 8.03 -54.98 -37.54
CA ALA A 47 9.00 -54.03 -37.00
C ALA A 47 10.42 -54.21 -37.58
N ARG A 48 11.11 -53.09 -37.82
CA ARG A 48 12.52 -53.00 -38.23
C ARG A 48 13.42 -52.99 -36.99
N PRO A 49 14.60 -53.63 -36.98
CA PRO A 49 15.44 -53.69 -35.78
C PRO A 49 16.06 -52.32 -35.49
N VAL A 50 16.00 -51.92 -34.21
CA VAL A 50 16.56 -50.68 -33.67
C VAL A 50 18.07 -50.84 -33.53
N ARG A 51 18.86 -49.93 -34.14
CA ARG A 51 20.28 -49.78 -33.82
C ARG A 51 20.40 -48.94 -32.55
N PRO A 52 21.29 -49.29 -31.59
CA PRO A 52 21.46 -48.51 -30.37
C PRO A 52 22.11 -47.15 -30.68
N ALA A 53 21.56 -46.11 -30.07
CA ALA A 53 22.07 -44.74 -30.15
C ALA A 53 23.42 -44.63 -29.42
N PRO A 54 24.39 -43.84 -29.93
CA PRO A 54 25.63 -43.57 -29.20
C PRO A 54 25.37 -42.68 -27.98
N ALA A 55 26.11 -42.97 -26.91
CA ALA A 55 25.98 -42.34 -25.60
C ALA A 55 26.22 -40.82 -25.64
N SER A 56 25.28 -40.06 -25.08
CA SER A 56 25.34 -38.61 -24.91
C SER A 56 26.23 -38.23 -23.71
N GLN A 57 27.27 -37.45 -23.96
CA GLN A 57 27.99 -36.74 -22.90
C GLN A 57 27.14 -35.55 -22.38
N PRO A 58 27.27 -35.13 -21.11
CA PRO A 58 26.43 -34.08 -20.53
C PRO A 58 26.75 -32.73 -21.18
N ALA A 59 25.77 -32.17 -21.90
CA ALA A 59 25.87 -30.86 -22.53
C ALA A 59 26.01 -29.76 -21.46
N GLN A 60 27.14 -29.06 -21.46
CA GLN A 60 27.30 -27.80 -20.76
C GLN A 60 26.32 -26.79 -21.37
N LEU A 61 25.37 -26.32 -20.56
CA LEU A 61 24.28 -25.41 -20.93
C LEU A 61 24.83 -24.01 -21.17
N VAL A 62 25.34 -23.75 -22.36
CA VAL A 62 25.82 -22.44 -22.81
C VAL A 62 24.61 -21.59 -23.22
N VAL A 63 24.43 -20.43 -22.60
CA VAL A 63 23.44 -19.43 -23.00
C VAL A 63 23.85 -18.89 -24.37
N THR A 64 22.97 -18.91 -25.36
CA THR A 64 23.30 -18.39 -26.69
C THR A 64 23.39 -16.86 -26.68
N ASP A 65 24.12 -16.25 -27.61
CA ASP A 65 24.24 -14.77 -27.68
C ASP A 65 22.88 -14.06 -27.76
N LEU A 66 21.92 -14.67 -28.47
CA LEU A 66 20.55 -14.17 -28.57
C LEU A 66 19.81 -14.22 -27.23
N GLN A 67 20.01 -15.30 -26.47
CA GLN A 67 19.45 -15.45 -25.12
C GLN A 67 20.14 -14.54 -24.12
N GLN A 68 21.44 -14.31 -24.25
CA GLN A 68 22.18 -13.38 -23.40
C GLN A 68 21.66 -11.95 -23.58
N ARG A 69 21.48 -11.51 -24.83
CA ARG A 69 20.83 -10.23 -25.14
C ARG A 69 19.42 -10.13 -24.55
N PHE A 70 18.66 -11.22 -24.59
CA PHE A 70 17.35 -11.28 -23.95
C PHE A 70 17.44 -11.08 -22.43
N VAL A 71 18.42 -11.70 -21.76
CA VAL A 71 18.66 -11.52 -20.32
C VAL A 71 18.99 -10.06 -20.02
N ASP A 72 19.93 -9.47 -20.75
CA ASP A 72 20.37 -8.09 -20.53
C ASP A 72 19.21 -7.10 -20.74
N GLU A 73 18.43 -7.27 -21.81
CA GLU A 73 17.27 -6.42 -22.11
C GLU A 73 16.11 -6.62 -21.12
N TYR A 74 15.94 -7.83 -20.59
CA TYR A 74 14.91 -8.14 -19.60
C TYR A 74 15.19 -7.45 -18.25
N LEU A 75 16.45 -7.26 -17.89
CA LEU A 75 16.82 -6.58 -16.64
C LEU A 75 16.54 -5.07 -16.65
N VAL A 76 16.29 -4.48 -17.82
CA VAL A 76 16.01 -3.04 -17.95
C VAL A 76 14.58 -2.70 -17.54
N ASP A 77 13.59 -3.44 -18.05
CA ASP A 77 12.16 -3.11 -17.89
C ASP A 77 11.33 -4.24 -17.27
N LEU A 78 11.94 -5.39 -16.99
CA LEU A 78 11.27 -6.60 -16.50
C LEU A 78 10.09 -7.04 -17.38
N ASN A 79 10.10 -6.65 -18.65
CA ASN A 79 9.05 -6.96 -19.62
C ASN A 79 9.58 -7.96 -20.66
N GLY A 80 9.17 -9.22 -20.52
CA GLY A 80 9.64 -10.28 -21.39
C GLY A 80 9.38 -10.03 -22.89
N THR A 81 8.21 -9.48 -23.25
CA THR A 81 7.86 -9.30 -24.67
C THR A 81 8.73 -8.24 -25.33
N GLN A 82 8.96 -7.12 -24.63
CA GLN A 82 9.81 -6.05 -25.15
C GLN A 82 11.29 -6.43 -25.16
N ALA A 83 11.74 -7.16 -24.13
CA ALA A 83 13.08 -7.72 -24.09
C ALA A 83 13.35 -8.67 -25.27
N ALA A 84 12.37 -9.51 -25.65
CA ALA A 84 12.49 -10.39 -26.80
C ALA A 84 12.61 -9.61 -28.12
N ILE A 85 11.82 -8.54 -28.31
CA ILE A 85 11.91 -7.71 -29.52
C ILE A 85 13.30 -7.05 -29.61
N ARG A 86 13.77 -6.44 -28.51
CA ARG A 86 15.09 -5.76 -28.48
C ARG A 86 16.27 -6.72 -28.63
N ALA A 87 16.13 -7.93 -28.10
CA ALA A 87 17.13 -9.00 -28.28
C ALA A 87 17.24 -9.49 -29.72
N GLY A 88 16.21 -9.26 -30.57
CA GLY A 88 16.19 -9.62 -31.98
C GLY A 88 15.26 -10.77 -32.34
N TYR A 89 14.33 -11.17 -31.47
CA TYR A 89 13.28 -12.12 -31.82
C TYR A 89 12.23 -11.45 -32.71
N SER A 90 11.56 -12.25 -33.57
CA SER A 90 10.48 -11.75 -34.41
C SER A 90 9.37 -11.13 -33.56
N PRO A 91 8.90 -9.90 -33.87
CA PRO A 91 7.83 -9.22 -33.14
C PRO A 91 6.57 -10.07 -32.99
N ASP A 92 6.21 -10.82 -34.02
CA ASP A 92 5.00 -11.65 -34.05
C ASP A 92 5.07 -12.84 -33.08
N SER A 93 6.29 -13.30 -32.77
CA SER A 93 6.56 -14.44 -31.87
C SER A 93 7.09 -14.01 -30.50
N ALA A 94 7.40 -12.73 -30.30
CA ALA A 94 8.14 -12.22 -29.14
C ALA A 94 7.49 -12.59 -27.80
N ARG A 95 6.15 -12.57 -27.73
CA ARG A 95 5.42 -12.95 -26.51
C ARG A 95 5.60 -14.43 -26.17
N GLN A 96 5.51 -15.32 -27.16
CA GLN A 96 5.70 -16.75 -26.97
C GLN A 96 7.15 -17.04 -26.58
N MET A 97 8.09 -16.42 -27.29
CA MET A 97 9.51 -16.60 -27.04
C MET A 97 9.96 -16.07 -25.69
N ALA A 98 9.42 -14.94 -25.25
CA ALA A 98 9.64 -14.43 -23.91
C ALA A 98 9.17 -15.41 -22.83
N SER A 99 7.96 -15.95 -22.97
CA SER A 99 7.42 -16.94 -22.02
C SER A 99 8.26 -18.21 -21.98
N GLU A 100 8.69 -18.70 -23.14
CA GLU A 100 9.55 -19.88 -23.23
C GLU A 100 10.93 -19.62 -22.61
N ASN A 101 11.55 -18.48 -22.92
CA ASN A 101 12.85 -18.11 -22.37
C ASN A 101 12.80 -17.94 -20.85
N LEU A 102 11.75 -17.30 -20.32
CA LEU A 102 11.57 -17.15 -18.86
C LEU A 102 11.29 -18.48 -18.15
N SER A 103 10.83 -19.51 -18.86
CA SER A 103 10.56 -20.84 -18.28
C SER A 103 11.80 -21.74 -18.26
N LYS A 104 12.83 -21.43 -19.06
CA LYS A 104 14.06 -22.23 -19.16
C LYS A 104 14.94 -22.03 -17.91
N PRO A 105 15.27 -23.10 -17.15
CA PRO A 105 16.01 -22.97 -15.88
C PRO A 105 17.39 -22.31 -16.02
N TYR A 106 18.10 -22.56 -17.12
CA TYR A 106 19.43 -21.96 -17.34
C TYR A 106 19.35 -20.46 -17.64
N ILE A 107 18.28 -19.99 -18.29
CA ILE A 107 18.05 -18.55 -18.51
C ILE A 107 17.62 -17.89 -17.21
N GLN A 108 16.78 -18.55 -16.40
CA GLN A 108 16.45 -18.07 -15.05
C GLN A 108 17.71 -17.94 -14.17
N ALA A 109 18.62 -18.92 -14.23
CA ALA A 109 19.90 -18.85 -13.53
C ALA A 109 20.77 -17.69 -14.03
N ALA A 110 20.82 -17.45 -15.36
CA ALA A 110 21.53 -16.32 -15.93
C ALA A 110 20.94 -14.97 -15.49
N ILE A 111 19.60 -14.83 -15.47
CA ILE A 111 18.91 -13.65 -14.94
C ILE A 111 19.24 -13.44 -13.46
N ALA A 112 19.21 -14.51 -12.66
CA ALA A 112 19.53 -14.44 -11.23
C ALA A 112 20.98 -13.99 -10.99
N ALA A 113 21.94 -14.55 -11.74
CA ALA A 113 23.34 -14.17 -11.68
C ALA A 113 23.56 -12.71 -12.10
N ALA A 114 22.93 -12.28 -13.19
CA ALA A 114 23.04 -10.91 -13.68
C ALA A 114 22.36 -9.89 -12.74
N ARG A 115 21.24 -10.24 -12.09
CA ARG A 115 20.64 -9.42 -11.01
C ARG A 115 21.59 -9.29 -9.83
N LYS A 116 22.25 -10.37 -9.43
CA LYS A 116 23.22 -10.35 -8.33
C LYS A 116 24.40 -9.43 -8.66
N LEU A 117 24.96 -9.53 -9.86
CA LEU A 117 26.03 -8.64 -10.33
C LEU A 117 25.57 -7.17 -10.36
N GLN A 118 24.32 -6.92 -10.77
CA GLN A 118 23.74 -5.57 -10.74
C GLN A 118 23.62 -5.04 -9.31
N GLN A 119 23.17 -5.86 -8.36
CA GLN A 119 23.09 -5.51 -6.94
C GLN A 119 24.47 -5.20 -6.35
N GLU A 120 25.48 -6.03 -6.65
CA GLU A 120 26.87 -5.82 -6.23
C GLU A 120 27.43 -4.50 -6.78
N ARG A 121 27.12 -4.18 -8.05
CA ARG A 121 27.55 -2.92 -8.68
C ARG A 121 26.86 -1.70 -8.07
N THR A 122 25.54 -1.77 -7.82
CA THR A 122 24.78 -0.63 -7.29
C THR A 122 24.90 -0.50 -5.78
N GLN A 123 25.39 -1.52 -5.07
CA GLN A 123 25.43 -1.60 -3.61
C GLN A 123 24.04 -1.42 -2.97
N VAL A 124 22.98 -1.72 -3.73
CA VAL A 124 21.59 -1.65 -3.26
C VAL A 124 21.12 -3.07 -3.01
N ASP A 125 21.38 -3.53 -1.79
CA ASP A 125 20.91 -4.82 -1.30
C ASP A 125 19.56 -4.70 -0.60
N ALA A 126 18.86 -5.84 -0.47
CA ALA A 126 17.60 -5.91 0.27
C ALA A 126 17.75 -5.37 1.70
N ASP A 127 18.84 -5.72 2.38
CA ASP A 127 19.16 -5.25 3.73
C ASP A 127 19.30 -3.72 3.80
N ARG A 128 19.85 -3.10 2.75
CA ARG A 128 20.00 -1.64 2.69
C ARG A 128 18.64 -0.95 2.60
N VAL A 129 17.75 -1.47 1.75
CA VAL A 129 16.38 -0.94 1.60
C VAL A 129 15.55 -1.12 2.87
N VAL A 130 15.67 -2.29 3.52
CA VAL A 130 15.00 -2.57 4.80
C VAL A 130 15.52 -1.65 5.91
N THR A 131 16.84 -1.45 5.97
CA THR A 131 17.46 -0.52 6.94
C THR A 131 16.96 0.90 6.74
N GLU A 132 16.82 1.36 5.50
CA GLU A 132 16.32 2.70 5.22
C GLU A 132 14.85 2.86 5.60
N ALA A 133 14.00 1.87 5.27
CA ALA A 133 12.61 1.87 5.70
C ALA A 133 12.47 1.86 7.23
N TRP A 134 13.36 1.13 7.92
CA TRP A 134 13.44 1.11 9.39
C TRP A 134 13.86 2.47 9.97
N ASN A 135 14.82 3.14 9.35
CA ASN A 135 15.25 4.49 9.75
C ASN A 135 14.11 5.50 9.65
N ILE A 136 13.34 5.47 8.57
CA ILE A 136 12.15 6.32 8.39
C ILE A 136 11.13 6.07 9.50
N MET A 137 10.86 4.79 9.81
CA MET A 137 9.89 4.40 10.84
C MET A 137 10.28 4.93 12.23
N LEU A 138 11.55 4.80 12.61
CA LEU A 138 12.08 5.19 13.92
C LEU A 138 12.52 6.65 14.05
N ALA A 139 12.55 7.42 12.97
CA ALA A 139 12.90 8.84 13.03
C ALA A 139 11.96 9.64 13.93
N ASP A 140 12.43 10.60 14.73
CA ASP A 140 11.55 11.49 15.49
C ASP A 140 11.18 12.73 14.64
N PRO A 141 9.89 12.97 14.32
CA PRO A 141 9.50 14.15 13.54
C PRO A 141 9.84 15.48 14.23
N ARG A 142 9.99 15.48 15.56
CA ARG A 142 10.37 16.66 16.34
C ARG A 142 11.80 17.12 16.04
N GLU A 143 12.64 16.27 15.46
CA GLU A 143 13.96 16.69 14.98
C GLU A 143 13.85 17.62 13.76
N LEU A 144 12.76 17.54 12.98
CA LEU A 144 12.52 18.38 11.81
C LEU A 144 11.70 19.63 12.15
N VAL A 145 10.61 19.45 12.89
CA VAL A 145 9.67 20.52 13.25
C VAL A 145 9.39 20.49 14.75
N GLN A 146 9.75 21.57 15.44
CA GLN A 146 9.54 21.72 16.87
C GLN A 146 8.44 22.74 17.13
N VAL A 147 7.59 22.46 18.11
CA VAL A 147 6.75 23.48 18.73
C VAL A 147 7.48 23.90 20.00
N LYS A 148 8.00 25.14 20.02
CA LYS A 148 8.61 25.71 21.21
C LYS A 148 7.63 26.68 21.85
N VAL A 149 7.40 26.51 23.14
CA VAL A 149 6.59 27.42 23.94
C VAL A 149 7.55 28.32 24.73
N GLY A 150 7.44 29.62 24.52
CA GLY A 150 8.23 30.63 25.22
C GLY A 150 7.34 31.54 26.06
N CYS A 151 7.96 32.30 26.96
CA CYS A 151 7.26 33.29 27.76
C CYS A 151 6.66 34.42 26.89
N CYS A 152 5.54 35.00 27.34
CA CYS A 152 5.04 36.24 26.75
C CYS A 152 5.89 37.43 27.17
N ARG A 153 5.68 38.59 26.53
CA ARG A 153 6.43 39.82 26.83
C ARG A 153 6.19 40.39 28.23
N HIS A 154 5.16 39.90 28.93
CA HIS A 154 4.79 40.33 30.27
C HIS A 154 5.23 39.36 31.36
N CYS A 155 5.63 38.12 31.02
CA CYS A 155 5.89 37.06 32.00
C CYS A 155 6.92 37.42 33.07
N TRP A 156 8.00 38.08 32.66
CA TRP A 156 9.16 38.35 33.51
C TRP A 156 9.44 39.85 33.67
N GLY A 157 8.51 40.71 33.22
CA GLY A 157 8.61 42.14 33.44
C GLY A 157 8.26 42.52 34.87
N GLU A 158 8.80 43.64 35.35
CA GLU A 158 8.50 44.14 36.68
C GLU A 158 6.99 44.40 36.84
N GLY A 159 6.35 43.73 37.80
CA GLY A 159 4.90 43.79 38.00
C GLY A 159 4.07 43.26 36.81
N PHE A 160 4.62 42.34 36.01
CA PHE A 160 4.03 41.83 34.76
C PHE A 160 3.79 42.91 33.70
N LYS A 161 4.54 44.02 33.75
CA LYS A 161 4.53 45.04 32.70
C LYS A 161 5.31 44.57 31.47
N PHE A 162 5.11 45.25 30.34
CA PHE A 162 5.71 44.88 29.06
C PHE A 162 7.24 44.99 29.12
N GLN A 163 7.93 43.87 28.89
CA GLN A 163 9.38 43.80 28.83
C GLN A 163 9.88 43.99 27.39
N ARG A 164 10.94 44.80 27.24
CA ARG A 164 11.61 45.04 25.96
C ARG A 164 12.91 44.24 25.86
N THR A 165 13.33 43.94 24.64
CA THR A 165 14.74 43.55 24.40
C THR A 165 15.65 44.77 24.56
N ILE A 166 16.95 44.54 24.78
CA ILE A 166 17.93 45.64 24.90
C ILE A 166 17.92 46.53 23.65
N GLY A 167 17.84 45.92 22.46
CA GLY A 167 17.79 46.66 21.20
C GLY A 167 16.51 47.49 21.04
N GLU A 168 15.34 46.92 21.37
CA GLU A 168 14.07 47.65 21.34
C GLU A 168 14.06 48.82 22.34
N PHE A 169 14.65 48.63 23.52
CA PHE A 169 14.71 49.66 24.55
C PHE A 169 15.60 50.84 24.14
N ASN A 170 16.80 50.58 23.64
CA ASN A 170 17.70 51.63 23.15
C ASN A 170 17.08 52.38 21.97
N HIS A 171 16.45 51.66 21.04
CA HIS A 171 15.75 52.27 19.92
C HIS A 171 14.60 53.18 20.38
N ASP A 172 13.75 52.69 21.30
CA ASP A 172 12.65 53.48 21.84
C ASP A 172 13.17 54.73 22.60
N GLN A 173 14.28 54.61 23.33
CA GLN A 173 14.92 55.73 24.02
C GLN A 173 15.46 56.77 23.04
N GLU A 174 16.15 56.35 21.98
CA GLU A 174 16.63 57.25 20.92
C GLU A 174 15.46 57.96 20.24
N GLN A 175 14.39 57.23 19.90
CA GLN A 175 13.20 57.83 19.31
C GLN A 175 12.50 58.81 20.26
N HIS A 176 12.48 58.53 21.56
CA HIS A 176 11.95 59.45 22.56
C HIS A 176 12.81 60.70 22.67
N ALA A 177 14.14 60.55 22.74
CA ALA A 177 15.07 61.68 22.76
C ALA A 177 14.92 62.59 21.52
N LEU A 178 14.72 62.00 20.33
CA LEU A 178 14.49 62.75 19.10
C LEU A 178 13.15 63.51 19.10
N LYS A 179 12.11 62.95 19.70
CA LYS A 179 10.77 63.56 19.72
C LYS A 179 10.56 64.56 20.85
N ALA A 180 11.03 64.23 22.06
CA ALA A 180 10.84 65.01 23.27
C ALA A 180 12.03 65.93 23.58
N GLY A 181 13.17 65.79 22.86
CA GLY A 181 14.39 66.55 23.11
C GLY A 181 15.10 66.20 24.42
N SER A 182 14.57 65.27 25.22
CA SER A 182 15.13 64.81 26.49
C SER A 182 14.73 63.37 26.82
N LEU A 183 15.49 62.74 27.70
CA LEU A 183 15.27 61.37 28.17
C LEU A 183 14.51 61.29 29.51
N ALA A 184 14.22 62.45 30.13
CA ALA A 184 13.78 62.54 31.52
C ALA A 184 12.40 61.90 31.80
N ASP A 185 11.55 61.79 30.77
CA ASP A 185 10.17 61.28 30.88
C ASP A 185 9.96 59.93 30.16
N PHE A 186 11.03 59.16 29.92
CA PHE A 186 10.92 57.89 29.22
C PHE A 186 10.30 56.79 30.10
N ASP A 187 9.15 56.24 29.67
CA ASP A 187 8.50 55.10 30.35
C ASP A 187 9.28 53.79 30.12
N GLU A 188 9.95 53.33 31.18
CA GLU A 188 10.72 52.08 31.23
C GLU A 188 9.83 50.82 31.17
N LYS A 189 8.52 50.95 31.39
CA LYS A 189 7.53 49.87 31.40
C LYS A 189 7.89 48.73 32.37
N GLY A 190 8.07 47.51 31.86
CA GLY A 190 8.47 46.33 32.62
C GLY A 190 9.96 46.02 32.53
N GLY A 191 10.77 47.00 32.10
CA GLY A 191 12.22 46.89 32.03
C GLY A 191 12.75 46.19 30.78
N ILE A 192 14.05 45.93 30.80
CA ILE A 192 14.81 45.26 29.74
C ILE A 192 14.99 43.76 30.03
N GLY A 193 15.33 42.98 29.01
CA GLY A 193 15.74 41.58 29.17
C GLY A 193 14.70 40.54 28.74
N PHE A 194 13.80 40.90 27.82
CA PHE A 194 12.89 39.94 27.21
C PHE A 194 13.68 38.86 26.46
N ASP A 195 13.42 37.60 26.81
CA ASP A 195 14.02 36.44 26.18
C ASP A 195 12.91 35.43 25.79
N PRO A 196 12.63 35.24 24.49
CA PRO A 196 11.58 34.33 24.02
C PRO A 196 11.89 32.85 24.23
N LEU A 197 13.07 32.50 24.73
CA LEU A 197 13.46 31.13 25.08
C LEU A 197 13.13 30.78 26.54
N LYS A 198 12.88 31.78 27.40
CA LYS A 198 12.54 31.51 28.80
C LYS A 198 11.21 30.77 28.91
N PRO A 199 11.08 29.85 29.88
CA PRO A 199 9.79 29.22 30.17
C PRO A 199 8.78 30.31 30.60
N PRO A 200 7.49 30.11 30.30
CA PRO A 200 6.45 31.03 30.74
C PRO A 200 6.34 31.06 32.26
N HIS A 201 6.04 32.24 32.81
CA HIS A 201 5.88 32.40 34.25
C HIS A 201 4.50 31.86 34.68
N PRO A 202 4.41 30.87 35.60
CA PRO A 202 3.16 30.18 35.92
C PRO A 202 2.02 31.09 36.38
N SER A 203 2.35 32.22 37.02
CA SER A 203 1.35 33.19 37.50
C SER A 203 1.25 34.44 36.61
N CYS A 204 1.70 34.39 35.36
CA CYS A 204 1.57 35.53 34.46
C CYS A 204 0.09 35.81 34.17
N PRO A 205 -0.42 37.04 34.43
CA PRO A 205 -1.83 37.38 34.22
C PRO A 205 -2.19 37.51 32.73
N ASP A 206 -1.20 37.76 31.86
CA ASP A 206 -1.40 37.99 30.43
C ASP A 206 -1.54 36.68 29.65
N CYS A 207 -0.59 35.75 29.83
CA CYS A 207 -0.63 34.46 29.14
C CYS A 207 -1.14 33.30 30.01
N GLY A 208 -1.56 33.56 31.26
CA GLY A 208 -2.06 32.53 32.18
C GLY A 208 -1.05 31.45 32.57
N GLY A 209 0.24 31.65 32.32
CA GLY A 209 1.28 30.63 32.51
C GLY A 209 1.52 29.70 31.32
N ASP A 210 0.71 29.76 30.26
CA ASP A 210 0.86 28.90 29.07
C ASP A 210 1.88 29.45 28.04
N GLY A 211 2.13 30.75 28.07
CA GLY A 211 3.07 31.41 27.15
C GLY A 211 2.58 31.48 25.70
N HIS A 212 3.52 31.61 24.77
CA HIS A 212 3.25 31.67 23.34
C HIS A 212 4.01 30.58 22.59
N ALA A 213 3.26 29.73 21.89
CA ALA A 213 3.81 28.69 21.03
C ALA A 213 4.31 29.30 19.71
N ARG A 214 5.47 28.83 19.26
CA ARG A 214 6.01 29.10 17.92
C ARG A 214 6.52 27.82 17.30
N THR A 215 6.33 27.69 15.99
CA THR A 215 6.93 26.60 15.22
C THR A 215 8.36 26.97 14.88
N VAL A 216 9.31 26.11 15.25
CA VAL A 216 10.74 26.23 14.93
C VAL A 216 11.10 25.07 14.01
N LEU A 217 11.55 25.43 12.82
CA LEU A 217 12.09 24.48 11.84
C LEU A 217 13.57 24.27 12.16
N ALA A 218 13.98 23.00 12.27
CA ALA A 218 15.38 22.68 12.54
C ALA A 218 16.27 22.91 11.30
N ASP A 219 17.57 23.14 11.54
CA ASP A 219 18.55 23.24 10.46
C ASP A 219 18.80 21.87 9.84
N THR A 220 18.42 21.71 8.58
CA THR A 220 18.51 20.44 7.84
C THR A 220 19.94 19.96 7.65
N ARG A 221 20.95 20.84 7.79
CA ARG A 221 22.37 20.49 7.66
C ARG A 221 22.91 19.68 8.84
N ARG A 222 22.20 19.64 9.97
CA ARG A 222 22.65 19.02 11.23
C ARG A 222 21.70 17.93 11.74
N LEU A 223 20.90 17.36 10.86
CA LEU A 223 19.94 16.32 11.22
C LEU A 223 20.62 14.97 11.49
N SER A 224 20.00 14.16 12.33
CA SER A 224 20.42 12.77 12.53
C SER A 224 20.19 11.95 11.24
N PRO A 225 20.91 10.83 11.04
CA PRO A 225 20.71 9.97 9.86
C PRO A 225 19.26 9.52 9.66
N ARG A 226 18.51 9.35 10.76
CA ARG A 226 17.08 8.98 10.73
C ARG A 226 16.19 10.13 10.32
N ALA A 227 16.43 11.32 10.87
CA ALA A 227 15.69 12.52 10.47
C ALA A 227 15.96 12.87 9.00
N ILE A 228 17.18 12.62 8.50
CA ILE A 228 17.50 12.72 7.07
C ILE A 228 16.67 11.73 6.25
N ALA A 229 16.61 10.46 6.66
CA ALA A 229 15.79 9.45 5.97
C ALA A 229 14.30 9.83 5.93
N LEU A 230 13.77 10.46 6.98
CA LEU A 230 12.38 10.92 7.04
C LEU A 230 12.11 12.18 6.20
N TYR A 231 13.12 13.03 6.00
CA TYR A 231 12.99 14.30 5.30
C TYR A 231 12.81 14.11 3.79
N ALA A 232 11.64 14.51 3.25
CA ALA A 232 11.35 14.42 1.82
C ALA A 232 11.62 15.75 1.08
N GLY A 233 11.62 16.88 1.79
CA GLY A 233 11.88 18.20 1.21
C GLY A 233 11.24 19.34 2.00
N ALA A 234 11.35 20.56 1.46
CA ALA A 234 10.69 21.73 2.01
C ALA A 234 10.04 22.54 0.88
N LYS A 235 8.88 23.14 1.16
CA LYS A 235 8.11 23.95 0.23
C LYS A 235 7.86 25.33 0.82
N MET A 236 8.03 26.37 0.02
CA MET A 236 7.68 27.72 0.43
C MET A 236 6.23 28.01 0.04
N THR A 237 5.40 28.25 1.04
CA THR A 237 3.98 28.60 0.89
C THR A 237 3.78 30.08 1.23
N LYS A 238 2.57 30.60 0.96
CA LYS A 238 2.20 31.98 1.36
C LYS A 238 2.30 32.22 2.87
N PHE A 239 2.17 31.17 3.68
CA PHE A 239 2.16 31.23 5.14
C PHE A 239 3.50 30.83 5.77
N GLY A 240 4.52 30.54 4.97
CA GLY A 240 5.85 30.15 5.44
C GLY A 240 6.35 28.85 4.83
N ILE A 241 7.38 28.27 5.44
CA ILE A 241 8.03 27.05 4.96
C ILE A 241 7.31 25.83 5.55
N GLU A 242 6.89 24.91 4.68
CA GLU A 242 6.31 23.63 5.03
C GLU A 242 7.34 22.51 4.79
N ILE A 243 7.62 21.68 5.80
CA ILE A 243 8.50 20.53 5.66
C ILE A 243 7.68 19.32 5.20
N ALA A 244 8.07 18.75 4.07
CA ALA A 244 7.54 17.48 3.57
C ALA A 244 8.32 16.32 4.18
N MET A 245 7.59 15.31 4.65
CA MET A 245 8.14 14.09 5.24
C MET A 245 7.70 12.87 4.45
N HIS A 246 8.50 11.82 4.49
CA HIS A 246 8.10 10.50 4.03
C HIS A 246 7.03 9.91 4.95
N ASP A 247 6.11 9.14 4.36
CA ASP A 247 5.05 8.46 5.09
C ASP A 247 5.61 7.26 5.86
N LYS A 248 5.57 7.36 7.19
CA LYS A 248 5.98 6.30 8.11
C LYS A 248 5.08 5.07 8.06
N GLY A 249 3.78 5.25 7.86
CA GLY A 249 2.82 4.15 7.74
C GLY A 249 3.12 3.31 6.51
N ALA A 250 3.36 3.98 5.37
CA ALA A 250 3.75 3.30 4.14
C ALA A 250 5.09 2.53 4.27
N ALA A 251 6.06 3.06 5.03
CA ALA A 251 7.30 2.35 5.33
C ALA A 251 7.06 1.13 6.23
N MET A 252 6.23 1.27 7.26
CA MET A 252 5.86 0.20 8.18
C MET A 252 5.14 -0.95 7.48
N GLU A 253 4.18 -0.66 6.60
CA GLU A 253 3.48 -1.70 5.83
C GLU A 253 4.42 -2.51 4.93
N LYS A 254 5.42 -1.86 4.31
CA LYS A 254 6.43 -2.54 3.48
C LYS A 254 7.31 -3.47 4.33
N LEU A 255 7.68 -3.03 5.53
CA LEU A 255 8.41 -3.87 6.49
C LEU A 255 7.58 -5.06 6.97
N PHE A 256 6.29 -4.85 7.26
CA PHE A 256 5.38 -5.94 7.64
C PHE A 256 5.21 -6.99 6.54
N LYS A 257 5.11 -6.55 5.29
CA LYS A 257 5.09 -7.45 4.12
C LYS A 257 6.40 -8.22 3.98
N HIS A 258 7.54 -7.54 4.13
CA HIS A 258 8.85 -8.19 4.05
C HIS A 258 9.06 -9.26 5.13
N LEU A 259 8.58 -9.01 6.36
CA LEU A 259 8.64 -9.95 7.47
C LEU A 259 7.55 -11.05 7.41
N GLY A 260 6.66 -11.01 6.42
CA GLY A 260 5.57 -11.98 6.25
C GLY A 260 4.51 -11.95 7.35
N LEU A 261 4.35 -10.83 8.08
CA LEU A 261 3.39 -10.74 9.19
C LEU A 261 1.94 -10.98 8.71
N TYR A 262 1.60 -10.46 7.53
CA TYR A 262 0.26 -10.63 6.95
C TYR A 262 -0.01 -12.08 6.50
N GLU A 263 1.00 -12.79 6.02
CA GLU A 263 0.84 -14.20 5.62
C GLU A 263 0.59 -15.08 6.85
N LYS A 264 1.30 -14.82 7.95
CA LYS A 264 1.08 -15.49 9.23
C LYS A 264 -0.31 -15.21 9.82
N ASP A 265 -0.79 -13.97 9.74
CA ASP A 265 -2.16 -13.60 10.17
C ASP A 265 -3.23 -14.31 9.31
N ASN A 266 -3.02 -14.37 7.99
CA ASN A 266 -3.94 -15.06 7.08
C ASN A 266 -3.95 -16.58 7.30
N GLN A 267 -2.82 -17.19 7.67
CA GLN A 267 -2.76 -18.63 8.01
C GLN A 267 -3.51 -18.96 9.31
N GLN A 268 -3.59 -18.03 10.27
CA GLN A 268 -4.35 -18.22 11.51
C GLN A 268 -5.86 -18.16 11.32
N LYS A 269 -6.33 -17.46 10.27
CA LYS A 269 -7.74 -17.52 9.85
C LYS A 269 -8.00 -18.87 9.19
N THR A 270 -8.10 -19.91 10.00
CA THR A 270 -8.65 -21.20 9.55
C THR A 270 -10.06 -20.94 9.04
N ASP A 271 -10.30 -21.20 7.76
CA ASP A 271 -11.62 -21.10 7.15
C ASP A 271 -12.58 -21.95 8.00
N PRO A 272 -13.68 -21.39 8.55
CA PRO A 272 -14.59 -22.15 9.42
C PRO A 272 -15.08 -23.44 8.75
N LEU A 273 -15.18 -23.43 7.42
CA LEU A 273 -15.49 -24.62 6.63
C LEU A 273 -14.33 -25.63 6.62
N ALA A 274 -13.08 -25.19 6.51
CA ALA A 274 -11.92 -26.09 6.61
C ALA A 274 -11.77 -26.68 8.01
N ALA A 275 -12.04 -25.89 9.07
CA ALA A 275 -12.07 -26.37 10.45
C ALA A 275 -13.20 -27.40 10.68
N LEU A 276 -14.38 -27.17 10.11
CA LEU A 276 -15.51 -28.12 10.13
C LEU A 276 -15.21 -29.39 9.33
N LEU A 277 -14.60 -29.26 8.14
CA LEU A 277 -14.23 -30.41 7.32
C LEU A 277 -13.15 -31.26 8.01
N HIS A 278 -12.19 -30.62 8.68
CA HIS A 278 -11.20 -31.33 9.49
C HIS A 278 -11.82 -32.03 10.70
N SER A 279 -12.86 -31.46 11.35
CA SER A 279 -13.55 -32.13 12.46
C SER A 279 -14.44 -33.29 12.01
N ILE A 280 -15.03 -33.20 10.82
CA ILE A 280 -15.78 -34.30 10.19
C ILE A 280 -14.82 -35.41 9.74
N ALA A 281 -13.70 -35.05 9.09
CA ALA A 281 -12.73 -36.00 8.54
C ALA A 281 -11.90 -36.71 9.62
N ASN A 282 -11.57 -36.06 10.74
CA ASN A 282 -10.80 -36.64 11.84
C ASN A 282 -11.64 -37.41 12.86
N GLY A 283 -12.91 -37.69 12.53
CA GLY A 283 -13.67 -38.76 13.18
C GLY A 283 -14.14 -38.46 14.59
N ASN A 284 -15.06 -37.50 14.74
CA ASN A 284 -16.03 -37.54 15.84
C ASN A 284 -17.36 -38.06 15.32
N GLY A 285 -17.42 -39.38 15.06
CA GLY A 285 -18.61 -40.11 14.58
C GLY A 285 -19.82 -40.13 15.55
N ASN A 286 -19.84 -39.24 16.54
CA ASN A 286 -20.91 -39.11 17.53
C ASN A 286 -21.81 -37.87 17.32
N GLY A 287 -21.50 -36.98 16.36
CA GLY A 287 -22.27 -35.74 16.17
C GLY A 287 -23.58 -35.89 15.39
N PHE A 288 -23.74 -36.97 14.62
CA PHE A 288 -24.92 -37.22 13.79
C PHE A 288 -25.23 -38.71 13.77
N ARG A 289 -25.72 -39.24 14.90
CA ARG A 289 -26.44 -40.52 14.88
C ARG A 289 -27.91 -40.22 14.66
N PRO A 290 -28.56 -40.77 13.62
CA PRO A 290 -30.02 -40.74 13.55
C PRO A 290 -30.56 -41.41 14.83
N VAL A 291 -31.34 -40.66 15.60
CA VAL A 291 -32.01 -41.18 16.79
C VAL A 291 -33.02 -42.21 16.28
N ALA A 292 -32.85 -43.47 16.67
CA ALA A 292 -33.63 -44.58 16.12
C ALA A 292 -35.12 -44.54 16.50
N ASN A 293 -35.49 -43.77 17.54
CA ASN A 293 -36.87 -43.58 17.95
C ASN A 293 -37.10 -42.10 18.26
N ASP A 294 -37.69 -41.41 17.30
CA ASP A 294 -38.19 -40.05 17.47
C ASP A 294 -39.61 -40.13 18.05
N PRO A 295 -39.85 -39.70 19.30
CA PRO A 295 -41.16 -39.85 19.96
C PRO A 295 -42.27 -39.00 19.31
N GLU A 296 -41.94 -38.12 18.36
CA GLU A 296 -42.89 -37.30 17.62
C GLU A 296 -43.21 -37.86 16.22
N THR A 297 -42.59 -38.97 15.79
CA THR A 297 -43.01 -39.65 14.56
C THR A 297 -44.23 -40.55 14.83
N PRO A 298 -45.39 -40.34 14.16
CA PRO A 298 -46.50 -41.27 14.27
C PRO A 298 -46.08 -42.63 13.73
N GLU A 299 -46.25 -43.68 14.53
CA GLU A 299 -45.88 -45.05 14.18
C GLU A 299 -46.53 -45.47 12.86
N ALA A 300 -45.69 -45.86 11.89
CA ALA A 300 -46.19 -46.39 10.63
C ALA A 300 -46.85 -47.77 10.87
N PRO A 301 -48.03 -48.04 10.29
CA PRO A 301 -48.72 -49.30 10.52
C PRO A 301 -47.93 -50.48 9.96
N THR A 302 -47.66 -51.47 10.82
CA THR A 302 -47.00 -52.72 10.47
C THR A 302 -47.92 -53.60 9.61
N GLY A 303 -47.68 -53.61 8.30
CA GLY A 303 -48.28 -54.54 7.34
C GLY A 303 -47.40 -54.67 6.09
N PRO A 304 -47.38 -55.84 5.42
CA PRO A 304 -46.42 -56.09 4.34
C PRO A 304 -46.78 -55.25 3.11
N ASN A 305 -45.87 -54.32 2.75
CA ASN A 305 -45.80 -53.57 1.50
C ASN A 305 -47.14 -53.32 0.78
N SER A 306 -47.83 -52.26 1.18
CA SER A 306 -48.88 -51.67 0.34
C SER A 306 -48.56 -50.20 0.07
N LEU A 307 -48.01 -49.94 -1.12
CA LEU A 307 -48.05 -48.63 -1.76
C LEU A 307 -49.52 -48.36 -2.09
N MET A 308 -50.27 -47.77 -1.16
CA MET A 308 -51.61 -47.27 -1.45
C MET A 308 -51.49 -46.00 -2.30
N PRO A 309 -52.23 -45.88 -3.42
CA PRO A 309 -52.31 -44.64 -4.18
C PRO A 309 -52.85 -43.52 -3.29
N ARG A 310 -52.28 -42.32 -3.43
CA ARG A 310 -52.82 -41.10 -2.81
C ARG A 310 -54.26 -40.92 -3.28
N GLU A 311 -55.20 -40.84 -2.34
CA GLU A 311 -56.58 -40.48 -2.65
C GLU A 311 -56.61 -39.03 -3.13
N ASP A 312 -57.14 -38.81 -4.33
CA ASP A 312 -57.36 -37.50 -4.90
C ASP A 312 -58.39 -36.75 -4.06
N ILE A 313 -58.01 -35.56 -3.58
CA ILE A 313 -58.89 -34.66 -2.85
C ILE A 313 -59.89 -34.09 -3.87
N ASP A 314 -61.16 -34.47 -3.71
CA ASP A 314 -62.29 -33.97 -4.48
C ASP A 314 -62.56 -32.52 -4.05
N ASP A 315 -62.07 -31.56 -4.83
CA ASP A 315 -62.32 -30.13 -4.65
C ASP A 315 -63.81 -29.85 -4.92
N GLY A 316 -64.59 -29.91 -3.84
CA GLY A 316 -66.02 -29.65 -3.82
C GLY A 316 -66.40 -28.37 -4.57
N ARG A 317 -67.13 -28.55 -5.67
CA ARG A 317 -67.87 -27.49 -6.35
C ARG A 317 -69.37 -27.71 -6.15
N PRO A 318 -70.07 -26.85 -5.38
CA PRO A 318 -71.51 -26.80 -5.43
C PRO A 318 -71.96 -25.94 -6.62
N GLY A 319 -73.08 -26.35 -7.23
CA GLY A 319 -73.63 -25.85 -8.50
C GLY A 319 -74.29 -24.47 -8.47
#